data_AF-A0A0F9I8F1-F1
#
_entry.id   AF-A0A0F9I8F1-F1
#
_cell.length_a   1.000
_cell.length_b   1.000
_cell.length_c   1.000
_cell.angle_alpha   90.00
_cell.angle_beta   90.00
_cell.angle_gamma   90.00
#
_symmetry.space_group_name_H-M   'P 1'
#
loop_
_entity.id
_entity.type
_entity.pdbx_description
1 polymer ?
#
loop_
_entity_poly.entity_id
_entity_poly.type
_entity_poly.pdbx_seq_one_letter_code
_entity_poly.pdbx_strand_id
1 'polypeptide(L)'
;MFKYLVLIFIAFIIGISTPVFAQNKIYIAPETAVTWKDTGGDEVLDMGGLAADDLAVGSFLDLGANSRSSDYVFTFFVDQFETNPVVGESIDLYWATGTDTANFDGVVTTAPGDSSTGTAVLAETPNLMYAGSAIVITTTAASAKLRISGFIRFLSRYVFPVVHNNTADALNRTGDGHSIILTPVPAEVQ
;
A
#
# COMPACT_ATOMS: atom_id res chain seq x y z
N MET A 1 -33.04 -19.37 63.61
CA MET A 1 -32.07 -18.27 63.38
C MET A 1 -30.94 -18.66 62.43
N PHE A 2 -30.33 -19.85 62.56
CA PHE A 2 -29.22 -20.31 61.70
C PHE A 2 -29.51 -20.44 60.18
N LYS A 3 -30.73 -20.83 59.77
CA LYS A 3 -31.08 -21.02 58.35
C LYS A 3 -31.06 -19.72 57.53
N TYR A 4 -31.41 -18.58 58.13
CA TYR A 4 -31.43 -17.28 57.42
C TYR A 4 -30.02 -16.68 57.28
N LEU A 5 -29.11 -16.99 58.21
CA LEU A 5 -27.73 -16.53 58.17
C LEU A 5 -26.95 -17.16 57.00
N VAL A 6 -27.14 -18.45 56.75
CA VAL A 6 -26.51 -19.18 55.63
C VAL A 6 -26.99 -18.64 54.28
N LEU A 7 -28.28 -18.31 54.17
CA LEU A 7 -28.86 -17.79 52.93
C LEU A 7 -28.36 -16.37 52.62
N ILE A 8 -28.19 -15.53 53.64
CA ILE A 8 -27.57 -14.20 53.51
C ILE A 8 -26.11 -14.32 53.11
N PHE A 9 -25.37 -15.28 53.66
CA PHE A 9 -23.95 -15.49 53.34
C PHE A 9 -23.74 -15.96 51.90
N ILE A 10 -24.58 -16.88 51.40
CA ILE A 10 -24.52 -17.36 50.02
C ILE A 10 -24.92 -16.25 49.03
N ALA A 11 -25.97 -15.48 49.33
CA ALA A 11 -26.37 -14.33 48.52
C ALA A 11 -25.28 -13.24 48.48
N PHE A 12 -24.55 -13.04 49.59
CA PHE A 12 -23.40 -12.13 49.62
C PHE A 12 -22.29 -12.62 48.70
N ILE A 13 -21.86 -13.89 48.80
CA ILE A 13 -20.79 -14.45 47.96
C ILE A 13 -21.10 -14.36 46.46
N ILE A 14 -22.34 -14.63 46.05
CA ILE A 14 -22.77 -14.51 44.64
C ILE A 14 -22.87 -13.04 44.21
N GLY A 15 -23.22 -12.12 45.12
CA GLY A 15 -23.30 -10.69 44.86
C GLY A 15 -21.95 -9.99 44.66
N ILE A 16 -20.86 -10.52 45.24
CA ILE A 16 -19.48 -10.01 45.07
C ILE A 16 -18.66 -10.74 44.02
N SER A 17 -19.15 -11.84 43.43
CA SER A 17 -18.49 -12.47 42.29
C SER A 17 -18.80 -11.69 41.01
N THR A 18 -18.21 -10.50 40.87
CA THR A 18 -18.16 -9.85 39.57
C THR A 18 -17.17 -10.63 38.70
N PRO A 19 -17.58 -11.10 37.51
CA PRO A 19 -16.63 -11.69 36.58
C PRO A 19 -15.60 -10.61 36.23
N VAL A 20 -14.35 -10.81 36.64
CA VAL A 20 -13.22 -10.02 36.15
C VAL A 20 -12.99 -10.49 34.72
N PHE A 21 -13.60 -9.80 33.76
CA PHE A 21 -13.21 -9.92 32.36
C PHE A 21 -11.82 -9.30 32.26
N ALA A 22 -10.79 -10.14 32.22
CA ALA A 22 -9.44 -9.70 31.88
C ALA A 22 -9.45 -9.28 30.40
N GLN A 23 -9.73 -8.00 30.15
CA GLN A 23 -9.63 -7.42 28.83
C GLN A 23 -8.15 -7.23 28.53
N ASN A 24 -7.57 -8.15 27.77
CA ASN A 24 -6.17 -8.07 27.36
C ASN A 24 -6.12 -7.50 25.94
N LYS A 25 -5.58 -6.29 25.79
CA LYS A 25 -5.26 -5.74 24.48
C LYS A 25 -3.83 -6.17 24.13
N ILE A 26 -3.69 -7.10 23.19
CA ILE A 26 -2.40 -7.50 22.65
C ILE A 26 -2.12 -6.62 21.43
N TYR A 27 -1.10 -5.77 21.53
CA TYR A 27 -0.64 -4.95 20.42
C TYR A 27 0.55 -5.63 19.74
N ILE A 28 0.46 -5.80 18.42
CA ILE A 28 1.64 -6.12 17.60
C ILE A 28 2.41 -4.80 17.40
N ALA A 29 3.75 -4.88 17.48
CA ALA A 29 4.59 -3.71 17.28
C ALA A 29 4.31 -3.10 15.89
N PRO A 30 4.15 -1.77 15.79
CA PRO A 30 3.90 -1.12 14.51
C PRO A 30 5.11 -1.30 13.59
N GLU A 31 4.84 -1.86 12.42
CA GLU A 31 5.82 -1.96 11.34
C GLU A 31 6.06 -0.57 10.71
N THR A 32 7.26 -0.35 10.17
CA THR A 32 7.61 0.92 9.52
C THR A 32 6.98 1.00 8.13
N ALA A 33 6.56 2.19 7.71
CA ALA A 33 6.10 2.40 6.36
C ALA A 33 7.24 2.19 5.36
N VAL A 34 6.93 1.56 4.22
CA VAL A 34 7.89 1.36 3.12
C VAL A 34 7.61 2.37 2.03
N THR A 35 8.65 2.98 1.49
CA THR A 35 8.56 4.01 0.45
C THR A 35 9.27 3.60 -0.83
N TRP A 36 8.56 3.63 -1.95
CA TRP A 36 9.11 3.53 -3.30
C TRP A 36 9.32 4.92 -3.91
N LYS A 37 10.56 5.22 -4.33
CA LYS A 37 10.99 6.46 -5.00
C LYS A 37 12.20 6.19 -5.91
N ASP A 38 12.51 7.12 -6.81
CA ASP A 38 13.72 7.05 -7.64
C ASP A 38 15.00 7.02 -6.76
N THR A 39 15.10 7.97 -5.83
CA THR A 39 16.22 8.03 -4.88
C THR A 39 15.76 8.28 -3.45
N GLY A 40 16.48 7.71 -2.48
CA GLY A 40 16.24 7.90 -1.05
C GLY A 40 14.97 7.23 -0.48
N GLY A 41 14.32 6.36 -1.27
CA GLY A 41 13.29 5.43 -0.78
C GLY A 41 13.89 4.18 -0.13
N ASP A 42 13.03 3.37 0.48
CA ASP A 42 13.38 2.01 0.94
C ASP A 42 13.49 1.04 -0.24
N GLU A 43 12.64 1.26 -1.26
CA GLU A 43 12.58 0.53 -2.52
C GLU A 43 12.66 1.52 -3.70
N VAL A 44 13.09 1.02 -4.86
CA VAL A 44 13.33 1.85 -6.05
C VAL A 44 12.10 1.85 -6.95
N LEU A 45 11.68 3.02 -7.39
CA LEU A 45 10.67 3.20 -8.44
C LEU A 45 11.02 4.49 -9.18
N ASP A 46 11.58 4.34 -10.37
CA ASP A 46 11.89 5.48 -11.24
C ASP A 46 10.68 5.76 -12.15
N MET A 47 10.11 6.96 -12.01
CA MET A 47 9.03 7.46 -12.84
C MET A 47 9.42 8.79 -13.51
N GLY A 48 10.68 9.19 -13.38
CA GLY A 48 11.20 10.46 -13.86
C GLY A 48 11.21 10.49 -15.38
N GLY A 49 10.30 11.24 -15.98
CA GLY A 49 10.14 11.24 -17.44
C GLY A 49 9.43 10.00 -17.97
N LEU A 50 8.66 9.28 -17.14
CA LEU A 50 7.80 8.19 -17.62
C LEU A 50 6.92 8.69 -18.77
N ALA A 51 7.09 8.08 -19.94
CA ALA A 51 6.46 8.53 -21.16
C ALA A 51 4.93 8.36 -21.12
N ALA A 52 4.25 9.05 -22.04
CA ALA A 52 2.83 8.85 -22.27
C ALA A 52 2.53 7.39 -22.66
N ASP A 53 1.49 6.83 -22.06
CA ASP A 53 1.04 5.44 -22.25
C ASP A 53 2.11 4.37 -21.94
N ASP A 54 3.06 4.69 -21.08
CA ASP A 54 4.13 3.78 -20.64
C ASP A 54 3.95 3.32 -19.20
N LEU A 55 4.66 2.25 -18.83
CA LEU A 55 4.64 1.67 -17.49
C LEU A 55 5.99 1.81 -16.79
N ALA A 56 5.92 2.17 -15.52
CA ALA A 56 7.02 2.06 -14.58
C ALA A 56 6.75 0.93 -13.59
N VAL A 57 7.76 0.11 -13.34
CA VAL A 57 7.72 -1.00 -12.41
C VAL A 57 8.72 -0.75 -11.29
N GLY A 58 8.26 -0.83 -10.05
CA GLY A 58 9.11 -0.73 -8.87
C GLY A 58 9.87 -2.01 -8.57
N SER A 59 10.86 -1.92 -7.68
CA SER A 59 11.50 -3.08 -7.08
C SER A 59 10.53 -3.84 -6.18
N PHE A 60 10.71 -5.16 -6.12
CA PHE A 60 9.88 -5.98 -5.25
C PHE A 60 10.32 -5.92 -3.79
N LEU A 61 9.31 -5.74 -2.94
CA LEU A 61 9.43 -5.80 -1.49
C LEU A 61 9.10 -7.22 -1.02
N ASP A 62 9.96 -7.77 -0.18
CA ASP A 62 9.67 -8.96 0.61
C ASP A 62 8.97 -8.56 1.91
N LEU A 63 7.66 -8.83 2.01
CA LEU A 63 6.88 -8.63 3.23
C LEU A 63 7.28 -9.63 4.34
N GLY A 64 8.17 -10.57 4.06
CA GLY A 64 8.75 -11.50 5.01
C GLY A 64 7.91 -12.75 5.23
N ALA A 65 8.53 -13.78 5.84
CA ALA A 65 7.87 -15.05 6.17
C ALA A 65 7.23 -15.07 7.58
N ASN A 66 7.39 -14.00 8.37
CA ASN A 66 6.91 -13.91 9.75
C ASN A 66 5.49 -13.33 9.83
N SER A 67 4.83 -13.46 10.98
CA SER A 67 3.53 -12.82 11.24
C SER A 67 3.67 -11.30 11.13
N ARG A 68 3.22 -10.76 10.01
CA ARG A 68 3.17 -9.34 9.70
C ARG A 68 1.75 -8.89 9.41
N SER A 69 1.54 -7.58 9.32
CA SER A 69 0.27 -7.08 8.82
C SER A 69 0.01 -7.59 7.40
N SER A 70 -1.19 -8.13 7.14
CA SER A 70 -1.68 -8.32 5.78
C SER A 70 -2.31 -7.04 5.20
N ASP A 71 -2.56 -6.06 6.06
CA ASP A 71 -3.41 -4.91 5.78
C ASP A 71 -2.56 -3.65 5.76
N TYR A 72 -2.77 -2.83 4.74
CA TYR A 72 -1.97 -1.64 4.49
C TYR A 72 -2.84 -0.49 4.00
N VAL A 73 -2.38 0.73 4.28
CA VAL A 73 -2.83 1.93 3.58
C VAL A 73 -1.74 2.35 2.62
N PHE A 74 -2.07 2.45 1.33
CA PHE A 74 -1.16 3.02 0.35
C PHE A 74 -1.43 4.52 0.18
N THR A 75 -0.38 5.28 -0.12
CA THR A 75 -0.45 6.64 -0.64
C THR A 75 0.38 6.71 -1.90
N PHE A 76 -0.21 7.16 -3.00
CA PHE A 76 0.48 7.40 -4.27
C PHE A 76 0.49 8.90 -4.54
N PHE A 77 1.66 9.43 -4.89
CA PHE A 77 1.90 10.83 -5.15
C PHE A 77 2.65 11.02 -6.48
N VAL A 78 2.14 11.90 -7.32
CA VAL A 78 2.76 12.33 -8.58
C VAL A 78 3.08 13.81 -8.46
N ASP A 79 4.36 14.16 -8.62
CA ASP A 79 4.88 15.52 -8.58
C ASP A 79 5.09 16.08 -10.00
N GLN A 80 3.98 16.49 -10.63
CA GLN A 80 3.95 17.27 -11.87
C GLN A 80 4.25 16.47 -13.14
N PHE A 81 4.03 17.15 -14.27
CA PHE A 81 4.30 16.66 -15.63
C PHE A 81 5.39 17.50 -16.28
N GLU A 82 6.04 16.97 -17.33
CA GLU A 82 7.03 17.72 -18.12
C GLU A 82 6.33 18.75 -19.04
N THR A 83 5.13 18.41 -19.52
CA THR A 83 4.26 19.27 -20.34
C THR A 83 2.88 19.45 -19.70
N ASN A 84 2.09 20.40 -20.22
CA ASN A 84 0.77 20.72 -19.65
C ASN A 84 -0.21 19.56 -19.89
N PRO A 85 -0.69 18.88 -18.84
CA PRO A 85 -1.54 17.71 -19.00
C PRO A 85 -2.99 18.10 -19.32
N VAL A 86 -3.80 17.12 -19.72
CA VAL A 86 -5.23 17.32 -19.97
C VAL A 86 -6.07 16.88 -18.77
N VAL A 87 -7.01 17.72 -18.36
CA VAL A 87 -7.93 17.41 -17.26
C VAL A 87 -8.77 16.19 -17.60
N GLY A 88 -8.84 15.23 -16.66
CA GLY A 88 -9.59 14.00 -16.78
C GLY A 88 -8.76 12.78 -17.21
N GLU A 89 -7.52 12.97 -17.65
CA GLU A 89 -6.57 11.86 -17.83
C GLU A 89 -6.17 11.25 -16.48
N SER A 90 -5.60 10.04 -16.51
CA SER A 90 -5.29 9.29 -15.30
C SER A 90 -3.87 8.75 -15.26
N ILE A 91 -3.36 8.60 -14.05
CA ILE A 91 -2.19 7.76 -13.77
C ILE A 91 -2.65 6.64 -12.87
N ASP A 92 -2.48 5.41 -13.33
CA ASP A 92 -3.11 4.24 -12.76
C ASP A 92 -2.08 3.45 -11.94
N LEU A 93 -2.46 3.05 -10.74
CA LEU A 93 -1.64 2.26 -9.84
C LEU A 93 -2.18 0.82 -9.78
N TYR A 94 -1.27 -0.12 -10.01
CA TYR A 94 -1.48 -1.54 -9.87
C TYR A 94 -0.44 -2.15 -8.93
N TRP A 95 -0.72 -3.37 -8.47
CA TRP A 95 0.21 -4.19 -7.72
C TRP A 95 0.36 -5.54 -8.38
N ALA A 96 1.62 -5.93 -8.61
CA ALA A 96 1.97 -7.31 -8.90
C ALA A 96 2.24 -8.02 -7.58
N THR A 97 1.79 -9.27 -7.46
CA THR A 97 2.07 -10.10 -6.29
C THR A 97 2.71 -11.42 -6.70
N GLY A 98 3.54 -11.97 -5.81
CA GLY A 98 4.28 -13.20 -6.08
C GLY A 98 4.42 -14.07 -4.83
N THR A 99 4.47 -15.38 -5.05
CA THR A 99 4.77 -16.37 -3.99
C THR A 99 6.26 -16.68 -3.89
N ASP A 100 7.01 -16.38 -4.95
CA ASP A 100 8.46 -16.46 -5.03
C ASP A 100 9.02 -15.22 -5.75
N THR A 101 10.34 -15.18 -5.98
CA THR A 101 11.03 -14.05 -6.60
C THR A 101 11.14 -14.15 -8.13
N ALA A 102 10.45 -15.11 -8.76
CA ALA A 102 10.53 -15.37 -10.20
C ALA A 102 9.14 -15.37 -10.88
N ASN A 103 8.07 -15.57 -10.13
CA ASN A 103 6.71 -15.73 -10.62
C ASN A 103 5.81 -14.68 -9.96
N PHE A 104 5.55 -13.61 -10.70
CA PHE A 104 4.65 -12.54 -10.32
C PHE A 104 3.43 -12.49 -11.24
N ASP A 105 2.32 -12.05 -10.69
CA ASP A 105 1.12 -11.71 -11.47
C ASP A 105 1.48 -10.71 -12.59
N GLY A 106 0.90 -10.91 -13.78
CA GLY A 106 1.22 -10.09 -14.95
C GLY A 106 2.59 -10.35 -15.59
N VAL A 107 3.35 -11.37 -15.15
CA VAL A 107 4.67 -11.73 -15.73
C VAL A 107 5.68 -10.57 -15.69
N VAL A 108 5.44 -9.59 -14.83
CA VAL A 108 6.34 -8.46 -14.66
C VAL A 108 7.59 -8.94 -13.91
N THR A 109 8.78 -8.59 -14.41
CA THR A 109 10.05 -9.00 -13.80
C THR A 109 10.90 -7.79 -13.42
N THR A 110 11.06 -7.56 -12.12
CA THR A 110 12.10 -6.68 -11.55
C THR A 110 12.89 -7.42 -10.48
N ALA A 111 14.01 -6.84 -10.05
CA ALA A 111 14.83 -7.34 -8.95
C ALA A 111 14.68 -6.46 -7.70
N PRO A 112 15.10 -6.92 -6.49
CA PRO A 112 15.17 -6.04 -5.33
C PRO A 112 16.12 -4.89 -5.60
N GLY A 113 15.73 -3.67 -5.22
CA GLY A 113 16.51 -2.46 -5.48
C GLY A 113 16.66 -2.08 -6.96
N ASP A 114 15.88 -2.67 -7.87
CA ASP A 114 15.88 -2.34 -9.29
C ASP A 114 14.48 -1.91 -9.75
N SER A 115 14.41 -0.80 -10.49
CA SER A 115 13.19 -0.35 -11.17
C SER A 115 13.35 -0.54 -12.67
N SER A 116 12.23 -0.62 -13.38
CA SER A 116 12.30 -0.69 -14.84
C SER A 116 11.12 0.02 -15.48
N THR A 117 11.41 0.72 -16.56
CA THR A 117 10.42 1.34 -17.45
C THR A 117 10.33 0.53 -18.74
N GLY A 118 9.11 0.31 -19.23
CA GLY A 118 8.85 -0.42 -20.49
C GLY A 118 9.14 -1.93 -20.48
N THR A 119 9.45 -2.54 -19.34
CA THR A 119 9.58 -4.00 -19.18
C THR A 119 8.25 -4.70 -18.98
N ALA A 120 7.30 -4.03 -18.32
CA ALA A 120 5.89 -4.42 -18.33
C ALA A 120 5.24 -3.87 -19.59
N VAL A 121 4.31 -4.64 -20.18
CA VAL A 121 3.49 -4.17 -21.30
C VAL A 121 2.05 -3.97 -20.87
N LEU A 122 1.34 -3.03 -21.50
CA LEU A 122 -0.07 -2.74 -21.18
C LEU A 122 -0.97 -3.98 -21.20
N ALA A 123 -0.67 -4.95 -22.07
CA ALA A 123 -1.40 -6.20 -22.19
C ALA A 123 -1.34 -7.09 -20.93
N GLU A 124 -0.38 -6.84 -20.02
CA GLU A 124 -0.20 -7.58 -18.78
C GLU A 124 -0.99 -6.98 -17.61
N THR A 125 -1.33 -5.69 -17.69
CA THR A 125 -2.08 -4.96 -16.64
C THR A 125 -3.41 -5.60 -16.22
N PRO A 126 -4.19 -6.30 -17.08
CA PRO A 126 -5.42 -6.95 -16.65
C PRO A 126 -5.22 -8.08 -15.64
N ASN A 127 -4.00 -8.61 -15.51
CA ASN A 127 -3.66 -9.64 -14.53
C ASN A 127 -3.13 -9.06 -13.22
N LEU A 128 -2.94 -7.74 -13.13
CA LEU A 128 -2.45 -7.06 -11.94
C LEU A 128 -3.61 -6.64 -11.04
N MET A 129 -3.33 -6.44 -9.74
CA MET A 129 -4.31 -5.92 -8.80
C MET A 129 -4.38 -4.39 -8.91
N TYR A 130 -5.44 -3.87 -9.52
CA TYR A 130 -5.69 -2.44 -9.59
C TYR A 130 -5.99 -1.83 -8.21
N ALA A 131 -5.25 -0.79 -7.83
CA ALA A 131 -5.42 -0.08 -6.55
C ALA A 131 -6.16 1.26 -6.68
N GLY A 132 -6.04 1.94 -7.83
CA GLY A 132 -6.73 3.20 -8.08
C GLY A 132 -6.05 4.08 -9.12
N SER A 133 -6.68 5.21 -9.43
CA SER A 133 -6.20 6.17 -10.43
C SER A 133 -6.12 7.58 -9.85
N ALA A 134 -4.96 8.22 -10.03
CA ALA A 134 -4.77 9.64 -9.78
C ALA A 134 -5.24 10.42 -11.01
N ILE A 135 -6.28 11.24 -10.85
CA ILE A 135 -6.92 11.97 -11.96
C ILE A 135 -6.32 13.37 -12.09
N VAL A 136 -5.95 13.76 -13.30
CA VAL A 136 -5.48 15.12 -13.62
C VAL A 136 -6.62 16.12 -13.44
N ILE A 137 -6.41 17.13 -12.59
CA ILE A 137 -7.41 18.16 -12.26
C ILE A 137 -7.02 19.58 -12.70
N THR A 138 -5.89 19.73 -13.40
CA THR A 138 -5.36 21.03 -13.85
C THR A 138 -4.69 20.90 -15.21
N THR A 139 -4.62 21.98 -15.97
CA THR A 139 -3.92 22.06 -17.26
C THR A 139 -2.53 22.69 -17.16
N THR A 140 -2.02 22.88 -15.93
CA THR A 140 -0.71 23.50 -15.70
C THR A 140 0.25 22.46 -15.12
N ALA A 141 1.29 22.13 -15.89
CA ALA A 141 2.29 21.09 -15.55
C ALA A 141 2.82 21.23 -14.12
N ALA A 142 3.35 22.41 -13.77
CA ALA A 142 3.97 22.67 -12.47
C ALA A 142 2.99 22.65 -11.28
N SER A 143 1.68 22.66 -11.53
CA SER A 143 0.63 22.60 -10.49
C SER A 143 -0.07 21.25 -10.44
N ALA A 144 0.25 20.32 -11.36
CA ALA A 144 -0.37 19.01 -11.49
C ALA A 144 0.21 18.02 -10.46
N LYS A 145 0.04 18.33 -9.17
CA LYS A 145 0.41 17.43 -8.07
C LYS A 145 -0.79 16.57 -7.72
N LEU A 146 -0.67 15.27 -7.94
CA LEU A 146 -1.77 14.33 -7.76
C LEU A 146 -1.50 13.44 -6.56
N ARG A 147 -2.57 13.07 -5.85
CA ARG A 147 -2.47 12.17 -4.71
C ARG A 147 -3.72 11.30 -4.60
N ILE A 148 -3.50 10.00 -4.43
CA ILE A 148 -4.55 9.08 -4.01
C ILE A 148 -4.09 8.26 -2.81
N SER A 149 -5.04 7.74 -2.04
CA SER A 149 -4.76 6.85 -0.93
C SER A 149 -5.90 5.86 -0.79
N GLY A 150 -5.59 4.65 -0.32
CA GLY A 150 -6.58 3.60 -0.21
C GLY A 150 -6.11 2.48 0.71
N PHE A 151 -7.04 1.60 1.03
CA PHE A 151 -6.78 0.39 1.78
C PHE A 151 -6.47 -0.75 0.81
N ILE A 152 -5.48 -1.57 1.16
CA ILE A 152 -5.11 -2.75 0.39
C ILE A 152 -4.72 -3.90 1.31
N ARG A 153 -5.00 -5.12 0.88
CA ARG A 153 -4.62 -6.34 1.59
C ARG A 153 -3.74 -7.20 0.69
N PHE A 154 -2.57 -7.56 1.19
CA PHE A 154 -1.68 -8.50 0.52
C PHE A 154 -1.72 -9.85 1.23
N LEU A 155 -1.97 -10.91 0.46
CA LEU A 155 -1.88 -12.30 0.92
C LEU A 155 -0.59 -12.98 0.45
N SER A 156 0.11 -12.35 -0.48
CA SER A 156 1.36 -12.80 -1.07
C SER A 156 2.55 -12.22 -0.31
N ARG A 157 3.70 -12.90 -0.39
CA ARG A 157 4.93 -12.49 0.29
C ARG A 157 5.67 -11.37 -0.43
N TYR A 158 5.69 -11.42 -1.76
CA TYR A 158 6.41 -10.44 -2.58
C TYR A 158 5.43 -9.55 -3.30
N VAL A 159 5.67 -8.24 -3.26
CA VAL A 159 4.81 -7.23 -3.91
C VAL A 159 5.66 -6.14 -4.54
N PHE A 160 5.20 -5.57 -5.65
CA PHE A 160 5.71 -4.29 -6.14
C PHE A 160 4.64 -3.49 -6.85
N PRO A 161 4.78 -2.16 -6.85
CA PRO A 161 3.89 -1.29 -7.59
C PRO A 161 4.22 -1.31 -9.08
N VAL A 162 3.17 -1.21 -9.88
CA VAL A 162 3.24 -0.93 -11.32
C VAL A 162 2.41 0.32 -11.58
N VAL A 163 3.01 1.33 -12.19
CA VAL A 163 2.37 2.60 -12.49
C VAL A 163 2.24 2.72 -14.00
N HIS A 164 1.03 2.98 -14.48
CA HIS A 164 0.76 3.27 -15.88
C HIS A 164 0.43 4.76 -16.03
N ASN A 165 1.22 5.45 -16.86
CA ASN A 165 0.92 6.82 -17.24
C ASN A 165 -0.10 6.85 -18.38
N ASN A 166 -1.38 6.70 -18.05
CA ASN A 166 -2.50 6.74 -19.01
C ASN A 166 -2.88 8.18 -19.41
N THR A 167 -1.87 9.00 -19.68
CA THR A 167 -2.02 10.39 -20.13
C THR A 167 -1.30 10.58 -21.46
N ALA A 168 -1.54 11.71 -22.12
CA ALA A 168 -0.81 12.09 -23.33
C ALA A 168 0.56 12.75 -23.05
N ASP A 169 0.94 12.93 -21.79
CA ASP A 169 2.07 13.75 -21.36
C ASP A 169 3.05 12.96 -20.49
N ALA A 170 4.35 13.24 -20.63
CA ALA A 170 5.37 12.61 -19.78
C ALA A 170 5.35 13.17 -18.36
N LEU A 171 5.68 12.33 -17.37
CA LEU A 171 5.83 12.79 -15.99
C LEU A 171 7.08 13.67 -15.83
N ASN A 172 7.05 14.56 -14.85
CA ASN A 172 8.19 15.45 -14.62
C ASN A 172 9.44 14.63 -14.23
N ARG A 173 10.55 14.95 -14.88
CA ARG A 173 11.87 14.34 -14.64
C ARG A 173 12.75 15.16 -13.69
N THR A 174 12.57 16.48 -13.66
CA THR A 174 13.45 17.36 -12.88
C THR A 174 12.86 17.60 -11.50
N GLY A 175 13.57 17.18 -10.45
CA GLY A 175 12.98 17.21 -9.11
C GLY A 175 11.85 16.20 -8.99
N ASP A 176 12.06 14.99 -9.54
CA ASP A 176 11.17 13.84 -9.39
C ASP A 176 10.91 13.59 -7.90
N GLY A 177 9.74 14.04 -7.46
CA GLY A 177 9.19 13.82 -6.13
C GLY A 177 8.13 12.72 -6.12
N HIS A 178 7.95 11.98 -7.22
CA HIS A 178 6.92 10.96 -7.32
C HIS A 178 7.19 9.84 -6.31
N SER A 179 6.15 9.28 -5.71
CA SER A 179 6.34 8.26 -4.68
C SER A 179 5.12 7.41 -4.39
N ILE A 180 5.39 6.22 -3.88
CA ILE A 180 4.38 5.36 -3.27
C ILE A 180 4.83 5.03 -1.86
N ILE A 181 3.92 5.18 -0.90
CA ILE A 181 4.15 4.86 0.51
C ILE A 181 3.16 3.79 0.91
N LEU A 182 3.65 2.68 1.46
CA LEU A 182 2.84 1.60 2.00
C LEU A 182 2.97 1.58 3.51
N THR A 183 1.89 1.90 4.21
CA THR A 183 1.85 1.99 5.67
C THR A 183 1.11 0.78 6.25
N PRO A 184 1.76 -0.07 7.06
CA PRO A 184 1.13 -1.21 7.72
C PRO A 184 0.02 -0.78 8.67
N VAL A 185 -1.12 -1.49 8.63
CA VAL A 185 -2.23 -1.33 9.57
C VAL A 185 -2.19 -2.50 10.56
N PRO A 186 -1.64 -2.32 11.78
CA PRO A 186 -1.51 -3.41 12.72
C PRO A 186 -2.88 -3.99 13.09
N ALA A 187 -2.98 -5.32 13.09
CA ALA A 187 -4.21 -6.00 13.50
C ALA A 187 -4.52 -5.70 14.98
N GLU A 188 -5.77 -5.33 15.26
CA GLU A 188 -6.27 -5.28 16.64
C GLU A 188 -6.68 -6.71 17.04
N VAL A 189 -5.94 -7.32 17.98
CA VAL A 189 -6.35 -8.60 18.58
C VAL A 189 -7.25 -8.27 19.78
N GLN A 190 -8.54 -8.58 19.65
CA GLN A 190 -9.55 -8.41 20.71
C GLN A 190 -9.84 -9.72 21.44
#